data_AF-T0RY03-F1
#
_entry.id   AF-T0RY03-F1
#
_cell.length_a   1.000
_cell.length_b   1.000
_cell.length_c   1.000
_cell.angle_alpha   90.00
_cell.angle_beta   90.00
_cell.angle_gamma   90.00
#
_symmetry.space_group_name_H-M   'P 1'
#
loop_
_entity.id
_entity.type
_entity.pdbx_description
1 polymer ?
#
loop_
_entity_poly.entity_id
_entity_poly.type
_entity_poly.pdbx_seq_one_letter_code
_entity_poly.pdbx_strand_id
1 'polypeptide(L)'
;MLVTGTSAQVKSNQPIAFLENAEGEDFYDWDRELAHFLQVYPDISALVIGRFPKEEGMTEEILHFILDKYPHLKTIPVVYDVDFGHTQPIFTFPMGGQVEISTQPLKIEILEG
;
A
#
# COMPACT_ATOMS: atom_id res chain seq x y z
N MET A 1 8.72 -0.31 -9.61
CA MET A 1 9.69 -0.05 -8.51
C MET A 1 11.13 0.08 -9.02
N LEU A 2 11.80 1.21 -8.75
CA LEU A 2 13.15 1.49 -9.28
C LEU A 2 14.32 0.99 -8.41
N VAL A 3 14.11 0.81 -7.11
CA VAL A 3 15.21 0.54 -6.15
C VAL A 3 15.45 -0.95 -5.88
N THR A 4 14.56 -1.83 -6.32
CA THR A 4 14.67 -3.29 -6.09
C THR A 4 15.98 -3.83 -6.68
N GLY A 5 16.71 -4.62 -5.89
CA GLY A 5 18.00 -5.20 -6.27
C GLY A 5 19.20 -4.25 -6.17
N THR A 6 18.99 -3.01 -5.72
CA THR A 6 20.07 -2.02 -5.54
C THR A 6 20.49 -1.90 -4.07
N SER A 7 21.60 -1.21 -3.80
CA SER A 7 22.03 -0.89 -2.43
C SER A 7 21.11 0.10 -1.72
N ALA A 8 20.23 0.79 -2.45
CA ALA A 8 19.26 1.73 -1.88
C ALA A 8 17.98 1.04 -1.39
N GLN A 9 17.79 -0.26 -1.67
CA GLN A 9 16.60 -0.99 -1.24
C GLN A 9 16.55 -1.08 0.29
N VAL A 10 15.43 -0.64 0.87
CA VAL A 10 15.18 -0.75 2.31
C VAL A 10 15.02 -2.22 2.68
N LYS A 11 15.74 -2.66 3.73
CA LYS A 11 15.59 -3.99 4.33
C LYS A 11 14.87 -3.82 5.65
N SER A 12 13.66 -4.35 5.74
CA SER A 12 12.86 -4.34 6.95
C SER A 12 12.23 -5.72 7.15
N ASN A 13 12.16 -6.16 8.40
CA ASN A 13 11.47 -7.39 8.75
C ASN A 13 10.00 -7.05 8.98
N GLN A 14 9.12 -7.62 8.16
CA GLN A 14 7.67 -7.45 8.24
C GLN A 14 7.20 -5.98 8.25
N PRO A 15 7.57 -5.16 7.24
CA PRO A 15 7.19 -3.75 7.22
C PRO A 15 5.68 -3.57 7.07
N ILE A 16 5.20 -2.41 7.53
CA ILE A 16 3.91 -1.87 7.12
C ILE A 16 4.11 -1.14 5.79
N ALA A 17 3.40 -1.57 4.75
CA ALA A 17 3.53 -1.00 3.42
C ALA A 17 2.51 0.13 3.21
N PHE A 18 3.00 1.32 2.84
CA PHE A 18 2.17 2.41 2.32
C PHE A 18 2.41 2.50 0.82
N LEU A 19 1.41 2.13 0.02
CA LEU A 19 1.47 2.10 -1.44
C LEU A 19 0.42 3.02 -2.04
N GLU A 20 0.72 3.65 -3.16
CA GLU A 20 -0.17 4.54 -3.88
C GLU A 20 0.07 4.41 -5.39
N ASN A 21 -0.81 5.01 -6.18
CA ASN A 21 -0.76 5.02 -7.64
C ASN A 21 -0.96 6.46 -8.13
N ALA A 22 -0.38 6.78 -9.29
CA ALA A 22 -0.33 8.13 -9.82
C ALA A 22 -1.13 8.30 -11.13
N GLU A 23 -1.52 9.55 -11.41
CA GLU A 23 -2.20 9.90 -12.66
C GLU A 23 -1.42 9.37 -13.89
N GLY A 24 -2.14 8.69 -14.80
CA GLY A 24 -1.55 8.10 -16.00
C GLY A 24 -1.17 6.62 -15.87
N GLU A 25 -1.32 6.04 -14.68
CA GLU A 25 -1.28 4.59 -14.46
C GLU A 25 -2.71 4.01 -14.48
N ASP A 26 -2.83 2.70 -14.73
CA ASP A 26 -4.12 2.01 -14.64
C ASP A 26 -4.10 0.83 -13.64
N PHE A 27 -5.24 0.15 -13.48
CA PHE A 27 -5.33 -0.97 -12.55
C PHE A 27 -4.47 -2.19 -12.92
N TYR A 28 -4.01 -2.31 -14.18
CA TYR A 28 -3.02 -3.33 -14.57
C TYR A 28 -1.62 -2.95 -14.10
N ASP A 29 -1.28 -1.66 -14.11
CA ASP A 29 -0.04 -1.17 -13.53
C ASP A 29 -0.01 -1.44 -12.03
N TRP A 30 -1.10 -1.12 -11.32
CA TRP A 30 -1.26 -1.44 -9.90
C TRP A 30 -1.12 -2.94 -9.61
N ASP A 31 -1.82 -3.82 -10.33
CA ASP A 31 -1.75 -5.28 -10.15
C ASP A 31 -0.31 -5.80 -10.30
N ARG A 32 0.41 -5.31 -11.31
CA ARG A 32 1.79 -5.69 -11.60
C ARG A 32 2.76 -5.19 -10.53
N GLU A 33 2.63 -3.94 -10.10
CA GLU A 33 3.51 -3.36 -9.08
C GLU A 33 3.26 -3.97 -7.70
N LEU A 34 2.00 -4.26 -7.34
CA LEU A 34 1.67 -5.00 -6.12
C LEU A 34 2.26 -6.41 -6.14
N ALA A 35 2.14 -7.13 -7.26
CA ALA A 35 2.74 -8.46 -7.42
C ALA A 35 4.27 -8.42 -7.21
N HIS A 36 4.94 -7.45 -7.82
CA HIS A 36 6.37 -7.25 -7.65
C HIS A 36 6.72 -6.88 -6.20
N PHE A 37 5.93 -6.00 -5.56
CA PHE A 37 6.17 -5.57 -4.19
C PHE A 37 6.10 -6.75 -3.21
N LEU A 38 5.07 -7.60 -3.34
CA LEU A 38 4.89 -8.77 -2.48
C LEU A 38 5.90 -9.89 -2.75
N GLN A 39 6.53 -9.93 -3.93
CA GLN A 39 7.69 -10.82 -4.15
C GLN A 39 8.92 -10.37 -3.37
N VAL A 40 9.08 -9.06 -3.17
CA VAL A 40 10.23 -8.46 -2.48
C VAL A 40 10.01 -8.44 -0.96
N TYR A 41 8.78 -8.14 -0.52
CA TYR A 41 8.37 -8.09 0.88
C TYR A 41 7.22 -9.08 1.11
N PRO A 42 7.49 -10.40 1.13
CA PRO A 42 6.44 -11.41 1.25
C PRO A 42 5.73 -11.41 2.61
N ASP A 43 6.39 -10.91 3.66
CA ASP A 43 5.94 -11.00 5.04
C ASP A 43 5.45 -9.66 5.61
N ILE A 44 4.92 -8.74 4.79
CA ILE A 44 4.38 -7.47 5.30
C ILE A 44 3.36 -7.68 6.43
N SER A 45 3.41 -6.80 7.43
CA SER A 45 2.54 -6.88 8.61
C SER A 45 1.20 -6.16 8.44
N ALA A 46 1.13 -5.21 7.52
CA ALA A 46 -0.09 -4.53 7.09
C ALA A 46 0.12 -3.84 5.73
N LEU A 47 -0.98 -3.56 5.05
CA LEU A 47 -1.01 -2.82 3.79
C LEU A 47 -1.94 -1.61 3.89
N VAL A 48 -1.43 -0.43 3.58
CA VAL A 48 -2.18 0.83 3.49
C VAL A 48 -2.09 1.32 2.06
N ILE A 49 -3.24 1.53 1.43
CA ILE A 49 -3.37 1.93 0.02
C ILE A 49 -3.93 3.35 -0.03
N GLY A 50 -3.20 4.24 -0.68
CA GLY A 50 -3.64 5.61 -0.93
C GLY A 50 -4.89 5.62 -1.82
N ARG A 51 -5.70 6.67 -1.71
CA ARG A 51 -6.85 6.85 -2.60
C ARG A 51 -6.39 6.99 -4.05
N PHE A 52 -6.91 6.12 -4.90
CA PHE A 52 -6.65 6.13 -6.34
C PHE A 52 -7.22 7.39 -7.03
N PRO A 53 -6.46 8.04 -7.93
CA PRO A 53 -6.99 9.03 -8.87
C PRO A 53 -8.18 8.50 -9.68
N LYS A 54 -9.16 9.37 -9.98
CA LYS A 54 -10.44 8.93 -10.59
C LYS A 54 -10.27 8.42 -12.01
N GLU A 55 -9.32 8.99 -12.73
CA GLU A 55 -8.97 8.67 -14.11
C GLU A 55 -8.40 7.26 -14.30
N GLU A 56 -7.91 6.62 -13.23
CA GLU A 56 -7.39 5.25 -13.30
C GLU A 56 -8.50 4.19 -13.40
N GLY A 57 -9.76 4.58 -13.10
CA GLY A 57 -10.91 3.70 -13.19
C GLY A 57 -10.91 2.53 -12.20
N MET A 58 -10.09 2.58 -11.15
CA MET A 58 -10.08 1.58 -10.08
C MET A 58 -11.43 1.58 -9.35
N THR A 59 -12.14 0.44 -9.39
CA THR A 59 -13.35 0.22 -8.58
C THR A 59 -13.05 -0.71 -7.41
N GLU A 60 -13.93 -0.72 -6.42
CA GLU A 60 -13.81 -1.62 -5.28
C GLU A 60 -13.80 -3.08 -5.73
N GLU A 61 -14.62 -3.46 -6.71
CA GLU A 61 -14.65 -4.82 -7.25
C GLU A 61 -13.33 -5.23 -7.91
N ILE A 62 -12.71 -4.32 -8.67
CA ILE A 62 -11.41 -4.55 -9.30
C ILE A 62 -10.32 -4.67 -8.23
N LEU A 63 -10.33 -3.77 -7.25
CA LEU A 63 -9.36 -3.80 -6.15
C LEU A 63 -9.45 -5.10 -5.37
N HIS A 64 -10.65 -5.52 -4.94
CA HIS A 64 -10.83 -6.80 -4.24
C HIS A 64 -10.42 -7.99 -5.11
N PHE A 65 -10.76 -7.98 -6.41
CA PHE A 65 -10.31 -9.03 -7.33
C PHE A 65 -8.78 -9.15 -7.40
N ILE A 66 -8.06 -8.02 -7.40
CA ILE A 66 -6.61 -7.98 -7.37
C ILE A 66 -6.07 -8.48 -6.02
N LEU A 67 -6.58 -7.97 -4.90
CA LEU A 67 -6.13 -8.33 -3.56
C LEU A 67 -6.39 -9.82 -3.25
N ASP A 68 -7.49 -10.39 -3.75
CA ASP A 68 -7.88 -11.79 -3.55
C ASP A 68 -6.88 -12.80 -4.12
N LYS A 69 -6.02 -12.38 -5.06
CA LYS A 69 -4.93 -13.20 -5.60
C LYS A 69 -3.86 -13.53 -4.56
N TYR A 70 -3.81 -12.79 -3.44
CA TYR A 70 -2.74 -12.87 -2.44
C TYR A 70 -3.29 -13.33 -1.08
N PRO A 71 -3.26 -14.65 -0.77
CA PRO A 71 -3.82 -15.18 0.47
C PRO A 71 -3.28 -14.53 1.75
N HIS A 72 -2.01 -14.10 1.77
CA HIS A 72 -1.40 -13.42 2.92
C HIS A 72 -2.14 -12.13 3.30
N LEU A 73 -2.63 -11.37 2.32
CA LEU A 73 -3.37 -10.13 2.55
C LEU A 73 -4.71 -10.35 3.28
N LYS A 74 -5.24 -11.58 3.28
CA LYS A 74 -6.44 -11.94 4.05
C LYS A 74 -6.18 -12.15 5.53
N THR A 75 -4.91 -12.20 5.94
CA THR A 75 -4.49 -12.50 7.31
C THR A 75 -3.94 -11.29 8.06
N ILE A 76 -3.73 -10.19 7.36
CA ILE A 76 -3.18 -8.94 7.89
C ILE A 76 -4.17 -7.79 7.70
N PRO A 77 -4.03 -6.68 8.45
CA PRO A 77 -4.78 -5.47 8.20
C PRO A 77 -4.49 -4.91 6.80
N VAL A 78 -5.56 -4.66 6.05
CA VAL A 78 -5.52 -3.93 4.77
C VAL A 78 -6.50 -2.77 4.84
N VAL A 79 -6.01 -1.56 4.56
CA VAL A 79 -6.82 -0.33 4.52
C VAL A 79 -6.58 0.35 3.18
N TYR A 80 -7.64 0.79 2.51
CA TYR A 80 -7.58 1.52 1.24
C TYR A 80 -8.40 2.81 1.33
N ASP A 81 -8.34 3.64 0.27
CA ASP A 81 -8.99 4.95 0.20
C ASP A 81 -8.46 5.96 1.26
N VAL A 82 -7.17 5.84 1.57
CA VAL A 82 -6.50 6.67 2.58
C VAL A 82 -5.99 7.97 1.94
N ASP A 83 -6.10 9.10 2.64
CA ASP A 83 -5.70 10.44 2.17
C ASP A 83 -4.17 10.64 2.07
N PHE A 84 -3.49 9.93 1.16
CA PHE A 84 -2.13 10.20 0.69
C PHE A 84 -1.96 9.78 -0.78
N GLY A 85 -0.87 10.19 -1.43
CA GLY A 85 -0.60 9.92 -2.85
C GLY A 85 -0.97 11.11 -3.74
N HIS A 86 -1.54 10.82 -4.92
CA HIS A 86 -1.79 11.82 -5.97
C HIS A 86 -3.16 12.50 -5.92
N THR A 87 -4.02 12.18 -4.95
CA THR A 87 -5.33 12.86 -4.77
C THR A 87 -5.26 13.91 -3.66
N GLN A 88 -6.30 14.74 -3.49
CA GLN A 88 -6.38 15.75 -2.41
C GLN A 88 -7.64 15.55 -1.56
N PRO A 89 -7.57 15.80 -0.23
CA PRO A 89 -6.39 16.21 0.56
C PRO A 89 -5.40 15.06 0.81
N ILE A 90 -4.20 15.39 1.30
CA ILE A 90 -3.20 14.43 1.78
C ILE A 90 -2.70 14.77 3.19
N PHE A 91 -2.28 13.76 3.95
CA PHE A 91 -1.46 13.94 5.15
C PHE A 91 0.00 13.55 4.92
N THR A 92 0.88 14.04 5.80
CA THR A 92 2.31 13.72 5.79
C THR A 92 2.60 12.72 6.90
N PHE A 93 3.46 11.74 6.60
CA PHE A 93 3.93 10.76 7.57
C PHE A 93 5.43 10.48 7.38
N PRO A 94 6.14 10.11 8.46
CA PRO A 94 7.56 9.80 8.42
C PRO A 94 7.81 8.43 7.79
N MET A 95 8.82 8.33 6.91
CA MET A 95 9.29 7.04 6.41
C MET A 95 10.24 6.39 7.41
N GLY A 96 10.01 5.13 7.74
CA GLY A 96 10.81 4.38 8.72
C GLY A 96 10.40 4.58 10.18
N GLY A 97 9.31 5.30 10.43
CA GLY A 97 8.70 5.44 11.75
C GLY A 97 7.90 4.21 12.20
N GLN A 98 7.30 4.29 13.38
CA GLN A 98 6.43 3.26 13.94
C GLN A 98 4.96 3.65 13.79
N VAL A 99 4.13 2.73 13.31
CA VAL A 99 2.71 2.96 13.05
C VAL A 99 1.88 1.83 13.65
N GLU A 100 0.76 2.16 14.27
CA GLU A 100 -0.29 1.21 14.65
C GLU A 100 -1.44 1.28 13.64
N ILE A 101 -1.91 0.11 13.18
CA ILE A 101 -3.04 -0.02 12.26
C ILE A 101 -4.09 -0.94 12.86
N SER A 102 -5.34 -0.51 12.83
CA SER A 102 -6.51 -1.34 13.15
C SER A 102 -7.60 -1.14 12.11
N THR A 103 -8.31 -2.22 11.76
CA THR A 103 -9.51 -2.19 10.92
C THR A 103 -10.80 -2.19 11.74
N GLN A 104 -10.72 -2.52 13.04
CA GLN A 104 -11.86 -2.60 13.95
C GLN A 104 -11.44 -2.15 15.37
N PRO A 105 -11.68 -0.87 15.75
CA PRO A 105 -12.16 0.23 14.91
C PRO A 105 -11.11 0.63 13.86
N LEU A 106 -11.54 1.27 12.76
CA LEU A 106 -10.63 1.81 11.76
C LEU A 106 -9.74 2.90 12.39
N LYS A 107 -8.43 2.66 12.43
CA LYS A 107 -7.43 3.55 13.01
C LYS A 107 -6.07 3.38 12.32
N ILE A 108 -5.42 4.50 12.01
CA ILE A 108 -4.01 4.56 11.65
C ILE A 108 -3.38 5.61 12.58
N GLU A 109 -2.39 5.23 13.38
CA GLU A 109 -1.72 6.13 14.33
C GLU A 109 -0.21 6.04 14.19
N ILE A 110 0.44 7.19 14.03
CA ILE A 110 1.90 7.30 13.99
C ILE A 110 2.38 7.40 15.45
N LEU A 111 3.10 6.37 15.90
CA LEU A 111 3.63 6.28 17.27
C LEU A 111 4.96 7.02 17.41
N GLU A 112 5.84 6.86 16.42
CA GLU A 112 7.17 7.49 16.36
C GLU A 112 7.52 7.86 14.93
N GLY A 113 8.20 9.00 14.74
CA GLY A 113 8.54 9.56 13.43
C GLY A 113 9.96 10.07 13.30
#